data_AF-A0A7G3BUE4-F1
#
_entry.id   AF-A0A7G3BUE4-F1
#
_cell.length_a   1.000
_cell.length_b   1.000
_cell.length_c   1.000
_cell.angle_alpha   90.00
_cell.angle_beta   90.00
_cell.angle_gamma   90.00
#
_symmetry.space_group_name_H-M   'P 1'
#
loop_
_entity.id
_entity.type
_entity.pdbx_description
1 polymer ?
#
loop_
_entity_poly.entity_id
_entity_poly.type
_entity_poly.pdbx_seq_one_letter_code
_entity_poly.pdbx_strand_id
1 'polypeptide(L)'
;MAHTQQVDLIFRYKVKDGMDDIFQNYLDIVLALVQEKEPYVLEYSIFKQADGSYLQHERYINEDAVVQHLNVTAEGQKYFHLAADILDVMAVGETNAEFWKQFEGPHFVRYSRLHQLQRA
;
A
#
# COMPACT_ATOMS: atom_id res chain seq x y z
N MET A 1 -27.66 0.08 2.51
CA MET A 1 -26.48 0.78 3.06
C MET A 1 -25.32 0.34 2.20
N ALA A 2 -24.63 1.26 1.52
CA ALA A 2 -23.53 0.89 0.63
C ALA A 2 -22.41 0.32 1.49
N HIS A 3 -22.19 -0.99 1.41
CA HIS A 3 -21.03 -1.63 2.02
C HIS A 3 -19.80 -1.08 1.31
N THR A 4 -19.05 -0.23 2.01
CA THR A 4 -17.74 0.22 1.58
C THR A 4 -16.84 -1.01 1.59
N GLN A 5 -16.42 -1.46 0.40
CA GLN A 5 -15.66 -2.69 0.26
C GLN A 5 -14.20 -2.42 0.60
N GLN A 6 -13.57 -3.41 1.23
CA GLN A 6 -12.15 -3.37 1.54
C GLN A 6 -11.34 -3.21 0.25
N VAL A 7 -10.24 -2.47 0.38
CA VAL A 7 -9.27 -2.27 -0.70
C VAL A 7 -7.93 -2.77 -0.20
N ASP A 8 -7.33 -3.68 -0.94
CA ASP A 8 -5.96 -4.11 -0.71
C ASP A 8 -5.06 -3.44 -1.75
N LEU A 9 -4.00 -2.77 -1.30
CA LEU A 9 -2.91 -2.30 -2.14
C LEU A 9 -1.69 -3.19 -1.90
N ILE A 10 -1.17 -3.76 -2.96
CA ILE A 10 -0.01 -4.65 -2.91
C ILE A 10 1.07 -4.06 -3.80
N PHE A 11 2.16 -3.62 -3.20
CA PHE A 11 3.30 -3.04 -3.87
C PHE A 11 4.41 -4.07 -3.98
N ARG A 12 5.06 -4.12 -5.13
CA ARG A 12 6.35 -4.77 -5.31
C ARG A 12 7.37 -3.72 -5.70
N TYR A 13 8.46 -3.62 -4.96
CA TYR A 13 9.50 -2.61 -5.20
C TYR A 13 10.89 -3.12 -4.84
N LYS A 14 11.93 -2.43 -5.35
CA LYS A 14 13.32 -2.63 -4.90
C LYS A 14 13.81 -1.35 -4.23
N VAL A 15 14.56 -1.50 -3.15
CA VAL A 15 15.32 -0.37 -2.58
C VAL A 15 16.54 -0.15 -3.46
N LYS A 16 16.80 1.10 -3.83
CA LYS A 16 17.95 1.51 -4.65
C LYS A 16 19.25 1.28 -3.88
N ASP A 17 20.32 0.96 -4.61
CA ASP A 17 21.63 0.72 -4.03
C ASP A 17 22.09 1.93 -3.17
N GLY A 18 22.48 1.66 -1.92
CA GLY A 18 22.95 2.68 -0.98
C GLY A 18 21.86 3.57 -0.36
N MET A 19 20.58 3.24 -0.56
CA MET A 19 19.45 4.00 -0.01
C MET A 19 18.80 3.34 1.22
N ASP A 20 19.42 2.32 1.81
CA ASP A 20 18.88 1.59 2.96
C ASP A 20 18.53 2.52 4.14
N ASP A 21 19.38 3.51 4.45
CA ASP A 21 19.12 4.48 5.54
C ASP A 21 17.90 5.37 5.24
N ILE A 22 17.74 5.78 3.98
CA ILE A 22 16.58 6.58 3.53
C ILE A 22 15.31 5.73 3.57
N PHE A 23 15.41 4.46 3.18
CA PHE A 23 14.30 3.51 3.30
C PHE A 23 13.93 3.23 4.76
N GLN A 24 14.90 3.16 5.66
CA GLN A 24 14.64 3.00 7.09
C GLN A 24 13.86 4.20 7.65
N ASN A 25 14.19 5.44 7.25
CA ASN A 25 13.41 6.63 7.63
C ASN A 25 11.94 6.53 7.18
N TYR A 26 11.70 6.00 5.99
CA TYR A 26 10.34 5.72 5.53
C TYR A 26 9.61 4.75 6.49
N LEU A 27 10.24 3.63 6.84
CA LEU A 27 9.65 2.63 7.73
C LEU A 27 9.38 3.21 9.12
N ASP A 28 10.33 3.93 9.70
CA ASP A 28 10.23 4.49 11.04
C ASP A 28 9.08 5.50 11.15
N ILE A 29 8.88 6.31 10.11
CA ILE A 29 7.79 7.29 10.07
C ILE A 29 6.45 6.60 9.80
N VAL A 30 6.37 5.79 8.74
CA VAL A 30 5.08 5.27 8.28
C VAL A 30 4.54 4.20 9.22
N LEU A 31 5.36 3.26 9.70
CA LEU A 31 4.88 2.21 10.61
C LEU A 31 4.41 2.78 11.94
N ALA A 32 5.08 3.80 12.47
CA ALA A 32 4.63 4.49 13.68
C ALA A 32 3.27 5.17 13.47
N LEU A 33 3.09 5.87 12.34
CA LEU A 33 1.82 6.52 12.01
C LEU A 33 0.68 5.51 11.84
N VAL A 34 0.91 4.44 11.08
CA VAL A 34 -0.08 3.37 10.87
C VAL A 34 -0.53 2.80 12.21
N GLN A 35 0.42 2.48 13.10
CA GLN A 35 0.11 1.89 14.40
C GLN A 35 -0.64 2.84 15.34
N GLU A 36 -0.29 4.12 15.35
CA GLU A 36 -0.84 5.08 16.32
C GLU A 36 -2.11 5.79 15.86
N LYS A 37 -2.26 6.02 14.54
CA LYS A 37 -3.23 6.98 14.01
C LYS A 37 -4.24 6.39 13.03
N GLU A 38 -4.07 5.15 12.59
CA GLU A 38 -4.81 4.63 11.44
C GLU A 38 -5.62 3.37 11.74
N PRO A 39 -6.68 3.46 12.57
CA PRO A 39 -7.53 2.29 12.89
C PRO A 39 -8.29 1.73 11.67
N TYR A 40 -8.25 2.43 10.54
CA TYR A 40 -8.84 2.04 9.26
C TYR A 40 -7.89 1.23 8.35
N VAL A 41 -6.62 1.09 8.76
CA VAL A 41 -5.66 0.16 8.17
C VAL A 41 -5.80 -1.19 8.87
N LEU A 42 -6.23 -2.20 8.14
CA LEU A 42 -6.51 -3.55 8.63
C LEU A 42 -5.29 -4.48 8.54
N GLU A 43 -4.37 -4.20 7.63
CA GLU A 43 -3.14 -4.97 7.41
C GLU A 43 -2.06 -4.00 6.90
N TYR A 44 -0.84 -4.15 7.39
CA TYR A 44 0.32 -3.45 6.88
C TYR A 44 1.56 -4.34 7.06
N SER A 45 1.84 -5.14 6.03
CA SER A 45 2.88 -6.18 6.07
C SER A 45 3.93 -5.91 5.00
N ILE A 46 5.21 -6.05 5.35
CA ILE A 46 6.34 -5.91 4.43
C ILE A 46 7.20 -7.17 4.49
N PHE A 47 7.41 -7.79 3.33
CA PHE A 47 8.20 -9.02 3.19
C PHE A 47 9.33 -8.82 2.20
N LYS A 48 10.56 -9.17 2.60
CA LYS A 48 11.69 -9.24 1.68
C LYS A 48 11.63 -10.56 0.88
N GLN A 49 11.72 -10.47 -0.43
CA GLN A 49 11.71 -11.60 -1.35
C GLN A 49 13.13 -12.08 -1.65
N ALA A 50 13.24 -13.31 -2.17
CA ALA A 50 14.53 -13.94 -2.49
C ALA A 50 15.29 -13.23 -3.61
N ASP A 51 14.60 -12.50 -4.50
CA ASP A 51 15.20 -11.70 -5.59
C ASP A 51 15.65 -10.29 -5.14
N GLY A 52 15.61 -10.04 -3.83
CA GLY A 52 15.97 -8.76 -3.20
C GLY A 52 14.88 -7.69 -3.28
N SER A 53 13.75 -7.94 -3.94
CA SER A 53 12.60 -7.02 -3.90
C SER A 53 11.83 -7.16 -2.59
N TYR A 54 10.96 -6.20 -2.32
CA TYR A 54 10.03 -6.20 -1.20
C TYR A 54 8.61 -6.33 -1.75
N LEU A 55 7.79 -7.09 -1.04
CA LEU A 55 6.35 -7.12 -1.19
C LEU A 55 5.73 -6.41 0.01
N GLN A 56 4.97 -5.36 -0.23
CA GLN A 56 4.23 -4.63 0.78
C GLN A 56 2.75 -4.80 0.54
N HIS A 57 2.04 -5.27 1.55
CA HIS A 57 0.60 -5.49 1.51
C HIS A 57 -0.07 -4.60 2.54
N GLU A 58 -0.94 -3.76 2.04
CA GLU A 58 -1.76 -2.84 2.82
C GLU A 58 -3.22 -3.18 2.59
N ARG A 59 -4.01 -3.31 3.66
CA ARG A 59 -5.46 -3.49 3.56
C ARG A 59 -6.18 -2.35 4.27
N TYR A 60 -7.17 -1.79 3.60
CA TYR A 60 -7.97 -0.67 4.09
C TYR A 60 -9.43 -1.10 4.22
N ILE A 61 -10.13 -0.50 5.18
CA ILE A 61 -11.58 -0.72 5.30
C ILE A 61 -12.35 -0.27 4.06
N ASN A 62 -11.83 0.71 3.30
CA ASN A 62 -12.42 1.29 2.08
C ASN A 62 -11.47 2.24 1.33
N GLU A 63 -11.96 2.86 0.25
CA GLU A 63 -11.24 3.84 -0.58
C GLU A 63 -10.90 5.15 0.16
N ASP A 64 -11.81 5.67 0.99
CA ASP A 64 -11.57 6.89 1.76
C ASP A 64 -10.39 6.72 2.73
N ALA A 65 -10.25 5.52 3.30
CA ALA A 65 -9.14 5.14 4.16
C ALA A 65 -7.80 5.13 3.41
N VAL A 66 -7.78 4.77 2.11
CA VAL A 66 -6.57 4.91 1.27
C VAL A 66 -6.17 6.37 1.15
N VAL A 67 -7.13 7.25 0.84
CA VAL A 67 -6.89 8.69 0.72
C VAL A 67 -6.36 9.25 2.05
N GLN A 68 -6.98 8.86 3.16
CA GLN A 68 -6.58 9.30 4.48
C GLN A 68 -5.16 8.82 4.81
N HIS A 69 -4.82 7.57 4.48
CA HIS A 69 -3.48 7.03 4.67
C HIS A 69 -2.40 7.81 3.93
N LEU A 70 -2.61 8.10 2.65
CA LEU A 70 -1.66 8.88 1.86
C LEU A 70 -1.46 10.29 2.41
N ASN A 71 -2.51 10.90 2.98
CA ASN A 71 -2.41 12.21 3.61
C ASN A 71 -1.62 12.17 4.93
N VAL A 72 -1.91 11.19 5.80
CA VAL A 72 -1.24 11.03 7.10
C VAL A 72 0.23 10.68 6.91
N THR A 73 0.55 9.84 5.93
CA THR A 73 1.90 9.33 5.69
C THR A 73 2.68 10.14 4.66
N ALA A 74 2.14 11.26 4.16
CA ALA A 74 2.72 12.06 3.08
C ALA A 74 4.21 12.41 3.28
N GLU A 75 4.65 12.67 4.52
CA GLU A 75 6.05 12.93 4.82
C GLU A 75 6.91 11.67 4.64
N GLY A 76 6.48 10.54 5.20
CA GLY A 76 7.15 9.24 5.05
C GLY A 76 7.24 8.82 3.58
N GLN A 77 6.18 9.05 2.80
CA GLN A 77 6.13 8.70 1.38
C GLN A 77 7.17 9.44 0.53
N LYS A 78 7.68 10.60 0.96
CA LYS A 78 8.80 11.28 0.29
C LYS A 78 10.07 10.45 0.33
N TYR A 79 10.37 9.84 1.49
CA TYR A 79 11.53 8.96 1.65
C TYR A 79 11.37 7.68 0.83
N PHE A 80 10.16 7.12 0.78
CA PHE A 80 9.86 5.97 -0.08
C PHE A 80 10.13 6.28 -1.55
N HIS A 81 9.60 7.40 -2.06
CA HIS A 81 9.82 7.81 -3.45
C HIS A 81 11.30 7.99 -3.80
N LEU A 82 12.10 8.48 -2.86
CA LEU A 82 13.55 8.62 -3.04
C LEU A 82 14.25 7.27 -3.05
N ALA A 83 13.94 6.40 -2.09
CA ALA A 83 14.68 5.17 -1.84
C ALA A 83 14.25 3.96 -2.67
N ALA A 84 13.03 3.93 -3.21
CA ALA A 84 12.48 2.75 -3.86
C ALA A 84 12.20 2.95 -5.36
N ASP A 85 12.41 1.88 -6.12
CA ASP A 85 11.90 1.72 -7.48
C ASP A 85 10.69 0.77 -7.44
N ILE A 86 9.51 1.33 -7.73
CA ILE A 86 8.27 0.56 -7.82
C ILE A 86 8.33 -0.31 -9.08
N LEU A 87 8.11 -1.61 -8.91
CA LEU A 87 8.03 -2.57 -10.01
C LEU A 87 6.58 -2.75 -10.43
N ASP A 88 5.72 -3.04 -9.44
CA ASP A 88 4.30 -3.34 -9.66
C ASP A 88 3.47 -2.76 -8.50
N VAL A 89 2.25 -2.33 -8.80
CA VAL A 89 1.21 -2.02 -7.82
C VAL A 89 -0.05 -2.75 -8.21
N MET A 90 -0.63 -3.49 -7.29
CA MET A 90 -1.88 -4.22 -7.50
C MET A 90 -2.92 -3.65 -6.55
N ALA A 91 -4.08 -3.28 -7.07
CA ALA A 91 -5.25 -2.99 -6.25
C ALA A 91 -6.27 -4.11 -6.39
N VAL A 92 -6.72 -4.60 -5.25
CA VAL A 92 -7.68 -5.68 -5.14
C VAL A 92 -8.89 -5.19 -4.34
N GLY A 93 -10.09 -5.37 -4.90
CA GLY A 93 -11.35 -4.92 -4.32
C GLY A 93 -12.28 -4.26 -5.35
N GLU A 94 -13.55 -4.06 -5.00
CA GLU A 94 -14.47 -3.30 -5.86
C GLU A 94 -14.34 -1.81 -5.55
N THR A 95 -13.62 -1.11 -6.42
CA THR A 95 -13.41 0.34 -6.35
C THR A 95 -14.16 1.07 -7.47
N ASN A 96 -14.47 2.35 -7.22
CA ASN A 96 -15.23 3.20 -8.12
C ASN A 96 -14.32 3.87 -9.18
N ALA A 97 -14.94 4.53 -10.18
CA ALA A 97 -14.19 5.14 -11.29
C ALA A 97 -13.31 6.34 -10.87
N GLU A 98 -13.66 7.05 -9.80
CA GLU A 98 -12.91 8.19 -9.27
C GLU A 98 -11.62 7.73 -8.59
N PHE A 99 -11.69 6.66 -7.80
CA PHE A 99 -10.51 6.03 -7.21
C PHE A 99 -9.46 5.70 -8.27
N TRP A 100 -9.89 5.06 -9.37
CA TRP A 100 -8.99 4.73 -10.47
C TRP A 100 -8.43 5.95 -11.17
N LYS A 101 -9.25 6.98 -11.41
CA LYS A 101 -8.78 8.22 -12.01
C LYS A 101 -7.70 8.90 -11.16
N GLN A 102 -7.78 8.76 -9.85
CA GLN A 102 -6.86 9.38 -8.90
C GLN A 102 -5.55 8.60 -8.72
N PHE A 103 -5.63 7.26 -8.62
CA PHE A 103 -4.49 6.44 -8.18
C PHE A 103 -3.88 5.54 -9.25
N GLU A 104 -4.55 5.33 -10.39
CA GLU A 104 -3.97 4.52 -11.44
C GLU A 104 -2.69 5.15 -12.01
N GLY A 105 -1.71 4.29 -12.28
CA GLY A 105 -0.43 4.67 -12.85
C GLY A 105 0.14 3.57 -13.76
N PRO A 106 1.33 3.78 -14.33
CA PRO A 106 1.91 2.86 -15.32
C PRO A 106 2.22 1.46 -14.77
N HIS A 107 2.38 1.31 -13.45
CA HIS A 107 2.67 0.04 -12.77
C HIS A 107 1.43 -0.63 -12.18
N PHE A 108 0.24 -0.10 -12.44
CA PHE A 108 -0.99 -0.52 -11.76
C PHE A 108 -1.69 -1.68 -12.47
N VAL A 109 -2.11 -2.68 -11.69
CA VAL A 109 -2.99 -3.76 -12.14
C VAL A 109 -4.21 -3.84 -11.24
N ARG A 110 -5.38 -4.02 -11.86
CA ARG A 110 -6.68 -4.02 -11.17
C ARG A 110 -7.24 -5.43 -11.04
N TYR A 111 -7.71 -5.79 -9.85
CA TYR A 111 -8.42 -7.04 -9.61
C TYR A 111 -9.72 -6.77 -8.85
N SER A 112 -10.87 -7.01 -9.50
CA SER A 112 -12.19 -6.79 -8.88
C SER A 112 -12.76 -8.02 -8.19
N ARG A 113 -12.10 -9.18 -8.27
CA ARG A 113 -12.59 -10.44 -7.68
C ARG A 113 -11.66 -10.92 -6.57
N LEU A 114 -11.93 -10.47 -5.34
CA LEU A 114 -11.37 -11.08 -4.15
C LEU A 114 -12.38 -12.09 -3.59
N HIS A 115 -12.03 -13.38 -3.59
CA HIS A 115 -12.81 -14.39 -2.89
C HIS A 115 -12.12 -14.73 -1.58
N GLN A 116 -12.76 -14.42 -0.45
CA GLN A 116 -12.32 -14.94 0.83
C GLN A 116 -12.62 -16.44 0.87
N LEU A 117 -11.59 -17.26 0.72
CA LEU A 117 -11.70 -18.70 0.91
C LEU A 117 -11.71 -18.97 2.42
N GLN A 118 -12.86 -19.28 2.99
CA GLN A 118 -12.92 -19.84 4.34
C GLN A 118 -12.44 -21.29 4.26
N ARG A 119 -11.32 -21.60 4.93
CA ARG A 119 -10.94 -22.99 5.21
C ARG A 119 -11.76 -23.45 6.41
N ALA A 120 -12.45 -24.58 6.26
CA ALA A 120 -13.16 -25.27 7.32
C ALA A 120 -12.19 -25.83 8.38
#